data_AF-A0A8J6JHF4-F1
#
_entry.id   AF-A0A8J6JHF4-F1
#
_cell.length_a   1.000
_cell.length_b   1.000
_cell.length_c   1.000
_cell.angle_alpha   90.00
_cell.angle_beta   90.00
_cell.angle_gamma   90.00
#
_symmetry.space_group_name_H-M   'P 1'
#
loop_
_entity.id
_entity.type
_entity.pdbx_description
1 polymer ?
#
loop_
_entity_poly.entity_id
_entity_poly.type
_entity_poly.pdbx_seq_one_letter_code
_entity_poly.pdbx_strand_id
1 'polypeptide(L)' 'MYPISLRMVRFAVKEGMYETVITNLPADQFPPLLLRKLYHKCWGIETSFRDLKR' A
#
# COMPACT_ATOMS: atom_id res chain seq x y z
N MET A 1 8.96 -20.30 17.86
CA MET A 1 8.36 -18.98 17.63
C MET A 1 8.86 -18.48 16.28
N TYR A 2 7.98 -18.03 15.38
CA TYR A 2 8.35 -17.59 14.03
C TYR A 2 8.21 -16.07 13.93
N PRO A 3 9.30 -15.29 14.06
CA PRO A 3 9.23 -13.84 13.95
C PRO A 3 8.88 -13.45 12.51
N ILE A 4 7.87 -12.59 12.35
CA ILE A 4 7.50 -12.01 11.07
C ILE A 4 8.15 -10.62 10.98
N SER A 5 8.86 -10.36 9.89
CA SER A 5 9.38 -9.03 9.57
C SER A 5 8.54 -8.40 8.46
N LEU A 6 8.07 -7.19 8.69
CA LEU A 6 7.30 -6.41 7.73
C LEU A 6 7.96 -5.05 7.55
N ARG A 7 7.85 -4.50 6.34
CA ARG A 7 8.33 -3.18 5.99
C ARG A 7 7.16 -2.21 6.04
N MET A 8 7.33 -1.09 6.73
CA MET A 8 6.38 0.02 6.75
C MET A 8 6.90 1.14 5.85
N VAL A 9 6.08 1.62 4.92
CA VAL A 9 6.46 2.66 3.97
C VAL A 9 5.41 3.77 4.03
N ARG A 10 5.87 5.01 4.21
CA ARG A 10 5.03 6.21 4.18
C ARG A 10 5.40 7.07 2.98
N PHE A 11 4.41 7.49 2.20
CA PHE A 11 4.62 8.35 1.04
C PHE A 11 3.57 9.46 0.96
N ALA A 12 3.98 10.62 0.46
CA ALA A 12 3.09 11.75 0.25
C ALA A 12 2.17 11.50 -0.95
N VAL A 13 0.89 11.82 -0.77
CA VAL A 13 -0.14 11.70 -1.81
C VAL A 13 -0.62 13.08 -2.24
N LYS A 14 -0.71 14.02 -1.30
CA LYS A 14 -0.94 15.46 -1.50
C LYS A 14 -0.17 16.23 -0.43
N GLU A 15 -0.10 17.55 -0.55
CA GLU A 15 0.51 18.39 0.49
C GLU A 15 -0.17 18.14 1.85
N GLY A 16 0.63 17.83 2.87
CA GLY A 16 0.15 17.45 4.20
C GLY A 16 -0.54 16.08 4.30
N MET A 17 -0.84 15.40 3.19
CA MET A 17 -1.55 14.11 3.16
C MET A 17 -0.61 12.96 2.82
N TYR A 18 -0.54 11.97 3.71
CA TYR A 18 0.33 10.80 3.57
C TYR A 18 -0.48 9.52 3.68
N GLU A 19 -0.07 8.53 2.89
CA GLU A 19 -0.51 7.16 3.05
C GLU A 19 0.61 6.33 3.64
N THR A 20 0.23 5.34 4.45
CA THR A 20 1.16 4.37 5.05
C THR A 20 0.73 2.98 4.65
N VAL A 21 1.67 2.22 4.11
CA VAL A 21 1.46 0.84 3.66
C VAL A 21 2.41 -0.09 4.41
N ILE A 22 1.89 -1.25 4.83
CA ILE A 22 2.67 -2.35 5.38
C ILE A 22 2.82 -3.40 4.29
N THR A 23 4.05 -3.86 4.05
CA THR A 23 4.35 -4.79 2.96
C THR A 23 5.50 -5.72 3.32
N ASN A 24 5.52 -6.91 2.72
CA ASN A 24 6.68 -7.81 2.72
C ASN A 24 7.54 -7.62 1.45
N LEU A 25 7.22 -6.66 0.58
CA LEU A 25 7.92 -6.44 -0.67
C LEU A 25 9.30 -5.77 -0.44
N PRO A 26 10.34 -6.26 -1.13
CA PRO A 26 11.71 -5.82 -0.91
C PRO A 26 11.94 -4.38 -1.40
N ALA A 27 12.82 -3.65 -0.72
CA ALA A 27 12.95 -2.19 -0.89
C ALA A 27 13.65 -1.73 -2.17
N ASP A 28 14.57 -2.55 -2.66
CA ASP A 28 15.31 -2.39 -3.91
C ASP A 28 14.41 -2.52 -5.14
N GLN A 29 13.49 -3.48 -5.14
CA GLN A 29 12.58 -3.73 -6.27
C GLN A 29 11.30 -2.89 -6.18
N PHE A 30 10.86 -2.56 -4.96
CA PHE A 30 9.62 -1.84 -4.70
C PHE A 30 9.87 -0.53 -3.93
N PRO A 31 10.37 0.52 -4.62
CA PRO A 31 10.51 1.84 -4.02
C PRO A 31 9.14 2.47 -3.75
N PRO A 32 9.06 3.48 -2.86
CA PRO A 32 7.79 4.09 -2.44
C PRO A 32 6.89 4.55 -3.60
N LEU A 33 7.46 5.09 -4.67
CA LEU A 33 6.71 5.54 -5.84
C LEU A 33 6.01 4.38 -6.57
N LEU A 34 6.66 3.21 -6.66
CA LEU A 34 6.09 2.02 -7.27
C LEU A 34 5.04 1.39 -6.33
N LEU A 35 5.32 1.33 -5.03
CA LEU A 35 4.37 0.88 -4.02
C LEU A 35 3.07 1.68 -4.05
N ARG A 36 3.15 3.01 -4.17
CA ARG A 36 1.96 3.87 -4.31
C ARG A 36 1.12 3.50 -5.52
N LYS A 37 1.76 3.24 -6.68
CA LYS A 37 1.05 2.84 -7.90
C LYS A 37 0.38 1.46 -7.74
N LEU A 38 1.05 0.52 -7.10
CA LEU A 38 0.51 -0.82 -6.82
C LEU A 38 -0.66 -0.76 -5.82
N TYR A 39 -0.49 0.01 -4.75
CA TYR A 39 -1.52 0.19 -3.72
C TYR A 39 -2.81 0.78 -4.30
N HIS A 40 -2.72 1.83 -5.13
CA HIS A 40 -3.90 2.41 -5.80
C HIS A 40 -4.61 1.43 -6.75
N LYS A 41 -3.89 0.49 -7.38
CA LYS A 41 -4.52 -0.55 -8.22
C LYS A 41 -5.33 -1.53 -7.37
N CYS A 42 -4.78 -1.95 -6.23
CA CYS A 42 -5.47 -2.82 -5.28
C CYS A 42 -6.67 -2.13 -4.63
N TRP A 43 -6.54 -0.84 -4.31
CA TRP A 43 -7.63 -0.04 -3.75
C TRP A 43 -8.87 -0.05 -4.63
N GLY A 44 -8.70 0.09 -5.95
CA GLY A 44 -9.82 0.03 -6.90
C GLY A 44 -10.65 -1.25 -6.76
N ILE A 45 -9.99 -2.40 -6.59
CA ILE A 45 -10.64 -3.70 -6.40
C ILE A 45 -11.38 -3.73 -5.06
N GLU A 46 -10.74 -3.33 -3.97
CA GLU A 46 -11.37 -3.29 -2.64
C GLU A 46 -12.59 -2.38 -2.59
N THR A 47 -12.54 -1.22 -3.26
CA THR A 47 -13.69 -0.31 -3.36
C THR A 47 -14.83 -0.90 -4.18
N SER A 48 -14.54 -1.57 -5.30
CA SER A 48 -15.58 -2.20 -6.13
C SER A 48 -16.37 -3.26 -5.36
N PHE A 49 -15.72 -4.05 -4.49
CA PHE A 49 -16.41 -5.02 -3.65
C PHE A 49 -17.20 -4.39 -2.50
N ARG A 50 -16.85 -3.18 -2.07
CA ARG A 50 -17.63 -2.44 -1.07
C ARG A 50 -18.95 -1.95 -1.66
N ASP A 51 -18.92 -1.44 -2.89
CA ASP A 51 -20.12 -0.91 -3.57
C ASP A 51 -21.08 -2.03 -3.98
N LEU A 52 -20.56 -3.23 -4.29
CA LEU A 52 -21.35 -4.42 -4.64
C LEU A 52 -22.04 -5.12 -3.45
N LYS A 53 -21.73 -4.73 -2.21
CA LYS A 53 -22.37 -5.29 -1.00
C LYS A 53 -23.53 -4.45 -0.47
N ARG A 54 -24.03 -3.52 -1.28
CA ARG A 54 -25.25 -2.77 -0.99
C ARG A 54 -26.49 -3.48 -1.52
#